data_AF-A0A7V3P9A5-F1
#
_entry.id   AF-A0A7V3P9A5-F1
#
_cell.length_a   1.000
_cell.length_b   1.000
_cell.length_c   1.000
_cell.angle_alpha   90.00
_cell.angle_beta   90.00
_cell.angle_gamma   90.00
#
_symmetry.space_group_name_H-M   'P 1'
#
loop_
_entity.id
_entity.type
_entity.pdbx_description
1 polymer ?
#
loop_
_entity_poly.entity_id
_entity_poly.type
_entity_poly.pdbx_seq_one_letter_code
_entity_poly.pdbx_strand_id
1 'polypeptide(L)'
;MKNPNPQVSKPVDFRTYAKLGADPELVTELQKAGVEYKFSRPSSAVVNILISLLPFVLIGVFWYLMYGRLMGGGRGAGIFGVGKSKATRVMPEQVGVTFQDVGGADEAIAELREIIEFLKHPEQFARLGGRIPKGVLLVGPPGTGKTLLAKATAGEAGVPFFESSGSEFVEMFVGVGAARVRDLFEQARKVAPAIVFIDEIDAIGKSRALGLTIGGASDEREQTLNQLLAEIDGFSSDTSRPVIIMAATNRPEVLDPALLR
;
A
#
# COMPACT_ATOMS: atom_id res chain seq x y z
N MET A 1 10.17 -11.13 -71.18
CA MET A 1 8.73 -11.44 -71.27
C MET A 1 8.47 -11.98 -72.67
N LYS A 2 7.77 -13.12 -72.79
CA LYS A 2 7.40 -13.72 -74.09
C LYS A 2 6.43 -12.78 -74.81
N ASN A 3 6.68 -12.53 -76.10
CA ASN A 3 5.83 -11.70 -76.95
C ASN A 3 4.42 -12.34 -77.04
N PRO A 4 3.33 -11.64 -76.67
CA PRO A 4 2.00 -12.21 -76.76
C PRO A 4 1.48 -12.20 -78.21
N ASN A 5 0.79 -13.28 -78.55
CA ASN A 5 0.13 -13.61 -79.82
C ASN A 5 -0.79 -12.46 -80.31
N PRO A 6 -0.82 -12.08 -81.61
CA PRO A 6 -1.43 -10.83 -82.08
C PRO A 6 -2.97 -10.86 -82.24
N GLN A 7 -3.69 -11.65 -81.43
CA GLN A 7 -5.15 -11.80 -81.58
C GLN A 7 -5.96 -11.73 -80.28
N VAL A 8 -5.74 -10.70 -79.46
CA VAL A 8 -6.69 -10.35 -78.38
C VAL A 8 -6.84 -8.82 -78.29
N SER A 9 -7.92 -8.30 -78.86
CA SER A 9 -8.31 -6.88 -78.86
C SER A 9 -9.04 -6.45 -77.56
N LYS A 10 -8.49 -6.81 -76.40
CA LYS A 10 -8.94 -6.22 -75.13
C LYS A 10 -7.86 -5.26 -74.63
N PRO A 11 -8.20 -4.00 -74.30
CA PRO A 11 -7.23 -3.07 -73.74
C PRO A 11 -6.67 -3.67 -72.44
N VAL A 12 -5.34 -3.75 -72.37
CA VAL A 12 -4.63 -4.23 -71.17
C VAL A 12 -4.09 -2.99 -70.46
N ASP A 13 -4.62 -2.72 -69.28
CA ASP A 13 -4.08 -1.67 -68.42
C ASP A 13 -2.69 -2.09 -67.93
N PHE A 14 -1.68 -1.26 -68.21
CA PHE A 14 -0.33 -1.46 -67.69
C PHE A 14 0.16 -0.19 -66.99
N ARG A 15 0.93 -0.37 -65.91
CA ARG A 15 1.59 0.73 -65.21
C ARG A 15 3.09 0.62 -65.46
N THR A 16 3.68 1.68 -65.96
CA THR A 16 5.13 1.79 -66.16
C THR A 16 5.68 2.99 -65.42
N TYR A 17 6.94 2.91 -64.99
CA TYR A 17 7.65 4.01 -64.33
C TYR A 17 8.57 4.68 -65.34
N ALA A 18 8.36 5.96 -65.62
CA ALA A 18 9.29 6.73 -66.41
C ALA A 18 10.60 6.91 -65.62
N LYS A 19 11.69 6.28 -66.07
CA LYS A 19 13.04 6.54 -65.55
C LYS A 19 13.63 7.73 -66.29
N LEU A 20 14.29 8.63 -65.56
CA LEU A 20 15.04 9.75 -66.15
C LEU A 20 16.17 9.17 -67.02
N GLY A 21 16.11 9.39 -68.34
CA GLY A 21 17.02 8.80 -69.35
C GLY A 21 16.46 7.63 -70.17
N ALA A 22 15.17 7.29 -70.03
CA ALA A 22 14.49 6.35 -70.92
C ALA A 22 13.92 7.04 -72.18
N ASP A 23 13.71 6.21 -73.21
CA ASP A 23 13.38 6.50 -74.60
C ASP A 23 12.52 7.78 -74.82
N PRO A 24 13.06 8.84 -75.44
CA PRO A 24 12.34 10.11 -75.65
C PRO A 24 11.15 9.97 -76.61
N GLU A 25 11.05 8.88 -77.37
CA GLU A 25 9.97 8.67 -78.34
C GLU A 25 8.73 8.00 -77.74
N LEU A 26 8.82 7.43 -76.54
CA LEU A 26 7.74 6.65 -75.90
C LEU A 26 6.46 7.46 -75.69
N VAL A 27 6.57 8.74 -75.31
CA VAL A 27 5.40 9.62 -75.11
C VAL A 27 4.73 9.92 -76.45
N THR A 28 5.52 10.07 -77.51
CA THR A 28 5.05 10.36 -78.88
C THR A 28 4.36 9.16 -79.50
N GLU A 29 4.87 7.94 -79.28
CA GLU A 29 4.23 6.70 -79.73
C GLU A 29 2.91 6.44 -79.01
N LEU A 30 2.85 6.68 -77.69
CA LEU A 30 1.61 6.52 -76.90
C LEU A 30 0.53 7.53 -77.32
N GLN A 31 0.92 8.74 -77.70
CA GLN A 31 0.01 9.74 -78.26
C GLN A 31 -0.49 9.35 -79.66
N LYS A 32 0.39 8.86 -80.55
CA LYS A 32 -0.01 8.37 -81.89
C LYS A 32 -0.94 7.14 -81.82
N ALA A 33 -0.76 6.29 -80.81
CA ALA A 33 -1.59 5.12 -80.57
C ALA A 33 -2.92 5.44 -79.84
N GLY A 34 -3.18 6.70 -79.49
CA GLY A 34 -4.45 7.14 -78.90
C GLY A 34 -4.70 6.61 -77.47
N VAL A 35 -3.65 6.28 -76.73
CA VAL A 35 -3.76 5.71 -75.38
C VAL A 35 -4.00 6.82 -74.35
N GLU A 36 -5.03 6.69 -73.52
CA GLU A 36 -5.21 7.57 -72.35
C GLU A 36 -4.16 7.25 -71.28
N TYR A 37 -3.33 8.23 -70.93
CA TYR A 37 -2.33 8.10 -69.87
C TYR A 37 -2.49 9.20 -68.82
N LYS A 38 -2.19 8.86 -67.55
CA LYS A 38 -2.13 9.81 -66.43
C LYS A 38 -0.77 9.75 -65.76
N PHE A 39 -0.13 10.90 -65.58
CA PHE A 39 1.06 11.00 -64.76
C PHE A 39 0.68 11.10 -63.29
N SER A 40 1.09 10.11 -62.49
CA SER A 40 1.02 10.21 -61.03
C SER A 40 2.39 10.62 -60.51
N ARG A 41 2.48 11.78 -59.85
CA ARG A 41 3.73 12.19 -59.20
C ARG A 41 3.99 11.23 -58.03
N PRO A 42 5.20 10.65 -57.90
CA PRO A 42 5.53 9.86 -56.73
C PRO A 42 5.34 10.73 -55.48
N SER A 43 4.74 10.16 -54.43
CA SER A 43 4.59 10.86 -53.16
C SER A 43 5.96 11.39 -52.73
N SER A 44 6.03 12.69 -52.46
CA SER A 44 7.30 13.34 -52.15
C SER A 44 7.91 12.66 -50.92
N ALA A 45 9.14 12.15 -51.05
CA ALA A 45 9.85 11.48 -49.96
C ALA A 45 9.89 12.32 -48.68
N VAL A 46 9.95 13.65 -48.82
CA VAL A 46 9.88 14.62 -47.72
C VAL A 46 8.56 14.53 -46.94
N VAL A 47 7.42 14.41 -47.63
CA VAL A 47 6.10 14.29 -46.98
C VAL A 47 5.96 12.97 -46.21
N ASN A 48 6.48 11.87 -46.76
CA ASN A 48 6.47 10.58 -46.07
C ASN A 48 7.35 10.60 -44.80
N ILE A 49 8.52 11.26 -44.87
CA ILE A 49 9.41 11.44 -43.71
C ILE A 49 8.74 12.31 -42.63
N LEU A 50 8.09 13.41 -43.02
CA LEU A 50 7.37 14.29 -42.09
C LEU A 50 6.21 13.56 -41.38
N ILE A 51 5.42 12.79 -42.11
CA ILE A 51 4.32 12.00 -41.53
C ILE A 51 4.85 10.91 -40.59
N SER A 52 5.97 10.27 -40.93
CA SER A 52 6.62 9.25 -40.09
C SER A 52 7.18 9.82 -38.79
N LEU A 53 7.65 11.07 -38.80
CA LEU A 53 8.18 11.75 -37.62
C LEU A 53 7.10 12.33 -36.70
N LEU A 54 5.89 12.53 -37.20
CA LEU A 54 4.76 13.10 -36.46
C LEU A 54 4.47 12.41 -35.10
N PRO A 55 4.39 11.06 -34.99
CA PRO A 55 4.20 10.41 -33.70
C PRO A 55 5.33 10.68 -32.69
N PHE A 56 6.59 10.75 -33.16
CA PHE A 56 7.73 11.03 -32.28
C PHE A 56 7.72 12.47 -31.79
N VAL A 57 7.34 13.42 -32.65
CA VAL A 57 7.17 14.83 -32.26
C VAL A 57 6.04 14.98 -31.24
N LEU A 58 4.90 14.30 -31.42
CA LEU A 58 3.80 14.32 -30.45
C LEU A 58 4.22 13.77 -29.08
N ILE A 59 4.99 12.68 -29.04
CA ILE A 59 5.55 12.13 -27.80
C ILE A 59 6.51 13.14 -27.17
N GLY A 60 7.41 13.75 -27.95
CA GLY A 60 8.35 14.76 -27.47
C GLY A 60 7.66 15.99 -26.88
N VAL A 61 6.62 16.50 -27.55
CA VAL A 61 5.81 17.64 -27.05
C VAL A 61 5.03 17.26 -25.81
N PHE A 62 4.43 16.05 -25.78
CA PHE A 62 3.73 15.55 -24.59
C PHE A 62 4.68 15.48 -23.39
N TRP A 63 5.87 14.91 -23.57
CA TRP A 63 6.89 14.85 -22.52
C TRP A 63 7.40 16.23 -22.13
N TYR A 64 7.62 17.15 -23.07
CA TYR A 64 8.02 18.53 -22.78
C TYR A 64 6.98 19.26 -21.93
N LEU A 65 5.69 19.13 -22.26
CA LEU A 65 4.57 19.67 -21.47
C LEU A 65 4.44 19.00 -20.09
N MET A 66 4.72 17.69 -20.01
CA MET A 66 4.77 16.95 -18.74
C MET A 66 5.95 17.37 -17.87
N TYR A 67 7.13 17.57 -18.46
CA TYR A 67 8.36 17.89 -17.74
C TYR A 67 8.24 19.23 -17.02
N GLY A 68 7.59 20.22 -17.66
CA GLY A 68 7.25 21.49 -17.03
C GLY A 68 6.31 21.34 -15.83
N ARG A 69 5.37 20.39 -15.86
CA ARG A 69 4.46 20.09 -14.73
C ARG A 69 5.08 19.27 -13.61
N LEU A 70 6.12 18.47 -13.90
CA LEU A 70 6.83 17.65 -12.89
C LEU A 70 7.84 18.46 -12.08
N MET A 71 8.52 19.43 -12.70
CA MET A 71 9.63 20.15 -12.06
C MET A 71 9.25 21.58 -11.63
N GLY A 72 8.17 22.15 -12.18
CA GLY A 72 7.71 23.51 -11.88
C GLY A 72 6.52 23.56 -10.93
N GLY A 73 6.79 23.43 -9.62
CA GLY A 73 5.96 24.01 -8.55
C GLY A 73 4.52 23.51 -8.40
N GLY A 74 4.32 22.54 -7.50
CA GLY A 74 3.05 22.34 -6.79
C GLY A 74 2.25 21.10 -7.21
N ARG A 75 2.22 20.12 -6.30
CA ARG A 75 1.42 18.87 -6.35
C ARG A 75 1.80 17.88 -7.46
N GLY A 76 2.94 17.21 -7.24
CA GLY A 76 3.17 15.83 -7.69
C GLY A 76 2.26 14.83 -6.97
N ALA A 77 0.94 15.02 -7.08
CA ALA A 77 -0.11 14.17 -6.53
C ALA A 77 -0.75 13.33 -7.65
N GLY A 78 0.08 12.73 -8.49
CA GLY A 78 -0.34 11.75 -9.47
C GLY A 78 0.72 10.66 -9.52
N ILE A 79 0.31 9.42 -9.34
CA ILE A 79 1.04 8.18 -9.63
C ILE A 79 2.18 7.71 -8.68
N PHE A 80 2.87 8.58 -7.93
CA PHE A 80 3.93 8.14 -6.98
C PHE A 80 3.70 8.53 -5.50
N GLY A 81 2.50 9.02 -5.16
CA GLY A 81 2.14 9.48 -3.81
C GLY A 81 1.65 8.40 -2.84
N VAL A 82 1.85 7.11 -3.13
CA VAL A 82 1.32 5.98 -2.33
C VAL A 82 2.12 5.72 -1.03
N GLY A 83 3.19 6.48 -0.76
CA GLY A 83 4.09 6.24 0.38
C GLY A 83 4.04 7.25 1.52
N LYS A 84 3.25 8.34 1.44
CA LYS A 84 3.08 9.25 2.58
C LYS A 84 1.76 8.94 3.24
N SER A 85 1.83 8.07 4.23
CA SER A 85 0.79 7.89 5.24
C SER A 85 0.18 9.26 5.56
N LYS A 86 -1.13 9.41 5.33
CA LYS A 86 -1.90 10.25 6.24
C LYS A 86 -1.65 9.60 7.59
N ALA A 87 -0.69 10.11 8.35
CA ALA A 87 -0.46 9.67 9.70
C ALA A 87 -1.80 9.91 10.40
N THR A 88 -2.57 8.83 10.59
CA THR A 88 -3.69 8.82 11.49
C THR A 88 -3.06 9.18 12.82
N ARG A 89 -3.17 10.44 13.22
CA ARG A 89 -2.72 10.87 14.53
C ARG A 89 -3.60 10.11 15.49
N VAL A 90 -3.05 9.08 16.11
CA VAL A 90 -3.72 8.32 17.15
C VAL A 90 -3.70 9.26 18.35
N MET A 91 -4.77 10.04 18.49
CA MET A 91 -4.91 10.91 19.65
C MET A 91 -5.36 10.03 20.81
N PRO A 92 -4.78 10.22 22.01
CA PRO A 92 -5.24 9.49 23.17
C PRO A 92 -6.70 9.85 23.44
N GLU A 93 -7.55 8.84 23.56
CA GLU A 93 -8.95 9.02 23.93
C GLU A 93 -9.03 9.36 25.42
N GLN A 94 -9.84 10.37 25.78
CA GLN A 94 -10.18 10.60 27.18
C GLN A 94 -11.24 9.60 27.59
N VAL A 95 -10.85 8.59 28.36
CA VAL A 95 -11.74 7.51 28.75
C VAL A 95 -12.58 7.93 29.95
N GLY A 96 -13.89 8.05 29.75
CA GLY A 96 -14.88 8.34 30.80
C GLY A 96 -15.52 7.11 31.44
N VAL A 97 -14.98 5.91 31.13
CA VAL A 97 -15.51 4.62 31.59
C VAL A 97 -14.63 4.10 32.73
N THR A 98 -15.24 3.52 33.76
CA THR A 98 -14.58 2.96 34.95
C THR A 98 -14.99 1.51 35.18
N PHE A 99 -14.40 0.82 36.17
CA PHE A 99 -14.80 -0.56 36.46
C PHE A 99 -16.22 -0.68 36.99
N GLN A 100 -16.82 0.41 37.47
CA GLN A 100 -18.24 0.42 37.86
C GLN A 100 -19.17 0.21 36.66
N ASP A 101 -18.71 0.53 35.46
CA ASP A 101 -19.47 0.37 34.21
C ASP A 101 -19.31 -1.02 33.60
N VAL A 102 -18.47 -1.88 34.19
CA VAL A 102 -18.20 -3.25 33.70
C VAL A 102 -18.84 -4.27 34.63
N GLY A 103 -19.84 -5.00 34.12
CA GLY A 103 -20.54 -6.04 34.87
C GLY A 103 -20.01 -7.45 34.57
N GLY A 104 -19.95 -8.31 35.61
CA GLY A 104 -19.77 -9.76 35.47
C GLY A 104 -18.35 -10.22 35.13
N ALA A 105 -17.35 -9.36 35.32
CA ALA A 105 -15.93 -9.64 35.03
C ALA A 105 -15.04 -9.50 36.28
N ASP A 106 -15.56 -9.82 37.47
CA ASP A 106 -14.90 -9.55 38.76
C ASP A 106 -13.50 -10.17 38.88
N GLU A 107 -13.31 -11.37 38.33
CA GLU A 107 -12.01 -12.06 38.32
C GLU A 107 -10.99 -11.32 37.44
N ALA A 108 -11.38 -10.95 36.21
CA ALA A 108 -10.51 -10.18 35.31
C ALA A 108 -10.23 -8.77 35.86
N ILE A 109 -11.21 -8.13 36.50
CA ILE A 109 -11.04 -6.84 37.18
C ILE A 109 -10.02 -6.97 38.32
N ALA A 110 -10.04 -8.07 39.08
CA ALA A 110 -9.08 -8.30 40.16
C ALA A 110 -7.63 -8.39 39.64
N GLU A 111 -7.40 -9.10 38.53
CA GLU A 111 -6.07 -9.15 37.89
C GLU A 111 -5.65 -7.79 37.33
N LEU A 112 -6.56 -7.06 36.69
CA LEU A 112 -6.27 -5.75 36.10
C LEU A 112 -6.00 -4.66 37.15
N ARG A 113 -6.43 -4.83 38.41
CA ARG A 113 -6.07 -3.90 39.50
C ARG A 113 -4.57 -3.85 39.75
N GLU A 114 -3.86 -4.97 39.59
CA GLU A 114 -2.40 -5.00 39.73
C GLU A 114 -1.72 -4.15 38.64
N ILE A 115 -2.22 -4.23 37.41
CA ILE A 115 -1.76 -3.42 36.28
C ILE A 115 -2.00 -1.92 36.52
N ILE A 116 -3.15 -1.55 37.09
CA ILE A 116 -3.48 -0.16 37.44
C ILE A 116 -2.56 0.37 38.54
N GLU A 117 -2.34 -0.41 39.59
CA GLU A 117 -1.44 -0.04 40.68
C GLU A 117 -0.02 0.21 40.16
N PHE A 118 0.42 -0.63 39.23
CA PHE A 118 1.68 -0.47 38.54
C PHE A 118 1.76 0.85 37.75
N LEU A 119 0.72 1.19 36.98
CA LEU A 119 0.67 2.44 36.21
C LEU A 119 0.64 3.69 37.09
N LYS A 120 0.01 3.63 38.27
CA LYS A 120 -0.05 4.74 39.23
C LYS A 120 1.25 4.92 40.01
N HIS A 121 1.96 3.84 40.31
CA HIS A 121 3.14 3.86 41.17
C HIS A 121 4.37 3.14 40.58
N PRO A 122 4.79 3.44 39.35
CA PRO A 122 5.84 2.68 38.65
C PRO A 122 7.20 2.68 39.39
N GLU A 123 7.53 3.78 40.07
CA GLU A 123 8.78 3.90 40.83
C GLU A 123 8.88 2.91 42.00
N GLN A 124 7.76 2.58 42.66
CA GLN A 124 7.76 1.66 43.79
C GLN A 124 8.13 0.24 43.33
N PHE A 125 7.54 -0.20 42.23
CA PHE A 125 7.82 -1.51 41.62
C PHE A 125 9.25 -1.57 41.06
N ALA A 126 9.73 -0.49 40.44
CA ALA A 126 11.11 -0.41 39.97
C ALA A 126 12.14 -0.60 41.09
N ARG A 127 11.91 0.02 42.26
CA ARG A 127 12.79 -0.09 43.44
C ARG A 127 12.82 -1.48 44.05
N LEU A 128 11.72 -2.22 43.93
CA LEU A 128 11.61 -3.61 44.41
C LEU A 128 12.19 -4.63 43.42
N GLY A 129 12.69 -4.18 42.26
CA GLY A 129 13.21 -5.06 41.22
C GLY A 129 12.11 -5.86 40.50
N GLY A 130 10.85 -5.44 40.64
CA GLY A 130 9.71 -6.05 39.96
C GLY A 130 9.83 -5.86 38.45
N ARG A 131 9.55 -6.92 37.69
CA ARG A 131 9.43 -6.82 36.23
C ARG A 131 8.03 -6.35 35.88
N ILE A 132 7.96 -5.34 35.01
CA ILE A 132 6.68 -4.84 34.50
C ILE A 132 6.05 -5.91 33.61
N PRO A 133 4.76 -6.23 33.78
CA PRO A 133 4.01 -6.99 32.79
C PRO A 133 4.04 -6.25 31.45
N LYS A 134 4.59 -6.87 30.40
CA LYS A 134 4.71 -6.26 29.08
C LYS A 134 3.34 -5.99 28.43
N GLY A 135 2.37 -6.85 28.75
CA GLY A 135 1.01 -6.70 28.28
C GLY A 135 0.05 -7.73 28.86
N VAL A 136 -1.22 -7.57 28.51
CA VAL A 136 -2.34 -8.42 28.91
C VAL A 136 -3.13 -8.83 27.68
N LEU A 137 -3.42 -10.12 27.54
CA LEU A 137 -4.28 -10.63 26.48
C LEU A 137 -5.66 -10.97 27.05
N LEU A 138 -6.68 -10.22 26.64
CA LEU A 138 -8.08 -10.47 26.95
C LEU A 138 -8.64 -11.50 25.98
N VAL A 139 -9.04 -12.65 26.50
CA VAL A 139 -9.57 -13.77 25.72
C VAL A 139 -11.01 -14.03 26.10
N GLY A 140 -11.88 -14.21 25.10
CA GLY A 140 -13.24 -14.66 25.33
C GLY A 140 -14.12 -14.52 24.09
N PRO A 141 -15.36 -15.03 24.13
CA PRO A 141 -16.31 -14.90 23.03
C PRO A 141 -16.55 -13.45 22.60
N PRO A 142 -17.01 -13.19 21.36
CA PRO A 142 -17.39 -11.85 20.95
C PRO A 142 -18.54 -11.31 21.82
N GLY A 143 -18.54 -10.00 22.09
CA GLY A 143 -19.60 -9.34 22.87
C GLY A 143 -19.47 -9.43 24.39
N THR A 144 -18.38 -9.98 24.93
CA THR A 144 -18.14 -10.06 26.40
C THR A 144 -17.52 -8.80 27.01
N GLY A 145 -17.49 -7.68 26.30
CA GLY A 145 -17.00 -6.41 26.84
C GLY A 145 -15.48 -6.31 26.99
N LYS A 146 -14.67 -7.06 26.24
CA LYS A 146 -13.19 -6.97 26.29
C LYS A 146 -12.67 -5.55 26.05
N THR A 147 -13.16 -4.88 25.00
CA THR A 147 -12.84 -3.48 24.68
C THR A 147 -13.29 -2.54 25.79
N LEU A 148 -14.46 -2.78 26.37
CA LEU A 148 -15.00 -1.99 27.49
C LEU A 148 -14.13 -2.14 28.75
N LEU A 149 -13.68 -3.35 29.05
CA LEU A 149 -12.81 -3.65 30.18
C LEU A 149 -11.45 -2.95 30.02
N ALA A 150 -10.86 -2.98 28.82
CA ALA A 150 -9.61 -2.27 28.53
C ALA A 150 -9.75 -0.74 28.68
N LYS A 151 -10.86 -0.17 28.18
CA LYS A 151 -11.19 1.25 28.40
C LYS A 151 -11.33 1.56 29.89
N ALA A 152 -12.08 0.76 30.63
CA ALA A 152 -12.24 0.91 32.06
C ALA A 152 -10.91 0.86 32.82
N THR A 153 -9.98 -0.01 32.42
CA THR A 153 -8.63 -0.07 33.00
C THR A 153 -7.88 1.27 32.82
N ALA A 154 -7.95 1.87 31.64
CA ALA A 154 -7.33 3.17 31.38
C ALA A 154 -7.99 4.32 32.16
N GLY A 155 -9.32 4.31 32.25
CA GLY A 155 -10.08 5.28 33.04
C GLY A 155 -9.75 5.20 34.54
N GLU A 156 -9.67 4.00 35.09
CA GLU A 156 -9.28 3.75 36.49
C GLU A 156 -7.83 4.13 36.80
N ALA A 157 -6.92 3.90 35.84
CA ALA A 157 -5.53 4.32 35.92
C ALA A 157 -5.34 5.84 35.71
N GLY A 158 -6.28 6.51 35.03
CA GLY A 158 -6.19 7.92 34.68
C GLY A 158 -5.10 8.20 33.63
N VAL A 159 -4.83 7.24 32.75
CA VAL A 159 -3.75 7.34 31.74
C VAL A 159 -4.33 7.47 30.31
N PRO A 160 -3.59 8.09 29.38
CA PRO A 160 -3.91 8.09 27.95
C PRO A 160 -4.20 6.68 27.41
N PHE A 161 -5.28 6.54 26.63
CA PHE A 161 -5.68 5.30 25.97
C PHE A 161 -5.56 5.43 24.45
N PHE A 162 -4.81 4.51 23.83
CA PHE A 162 -4.67 4.39 22.38
C PHE A 162 -5.39 3.12 21.93
N GLU A 163 -6.38 3.25 21.06
CA GLU A 163 -7.12 2.11 20.49
C GLU A 163 -6.77 1.94 19.01
N SER A 164 -6.55 0.69 18.60
CA SER A 164 -6.40 0.31 17.20
C SER A 164 -6.98 -1.07 16.97
N SER A 165 -7.66 -1.31 15.86
CA SER A 165 -8.00 -2.67 15.46
C SER A 165 -6.79 -3.34 14.79
N GLY A 166 -6.57 -4.62 15.06
CA GLY A 166 -5.55 -5.44 14.42
C GLY A 166 -5.74 -5.50 12.90
N SER A 167 -6.98 -5.39 12.44
CA SER A 167 -7.31 -5.33 11.01
C SER A 167 -6.78 -4.08 10.31
N GLU A 168 -6.58 -2.97 11.03
CA GLU A 168 -6.03 -1.72 10.48
C GLU A 168 -4.55 -1.84 10.10
N PHE A 169 -3.87 -2.87 10.57
CA PHE A 169 -2.48 -3.13 10.21
C PHE A 169 -2.34 -4.11 9.05
N VAL A 170 -3.43 -4.64 8.51
CA VAL A 170 -3.41 -5.55 7.36
C VAL A 170 -3.71 -4.74 6.09
N GLU A 171 -2.68 -4.47 5.31
CA GLU A 171 -2.79 -3.62 4.11
C GLU A 171 -2.26 -4.33 2.86
N MET A 172 -2.74 -3.88 1.68
CA MET A 172 -2.27 -4.44 0.39
C MET A 172 -0.86 -3.98 0.01
N PHE A 173 -0.35 -2.93 0.67
CA PHE A 173 0.95 -2.34 0.40
C PHE A 173 1.95 -2.80 1.46
N VAL A 174 3.03 -3.44 1.01
CA VAL A 174 4.10 -3.95 1.86
C VAL A 174 4.68 -2.84 2.74
N GLY A 175 4.81 -3.11 4.04
CA GLY A 175 5.43 -2.22 5.01
C GLY A 175 4.56 -1.09 5.56
N VAL A 176 3.32 -0.90 5.05
CA VAL A 176 2.40 0.11 5.61
C VAL A 176 1.92 -0.29 7.00
N GLY A 177 1.57 -1.56 7.22
CA GLY A 177 1.18 -2.08 8.54
C GLY A 177 2.28 -1.89 9.59
N ALA A 178 3.50 -2.34 9.29
CA ALA A 178 4.68 -2.16 10.16
C ALA A 178 4.97 -0.68 10.49
N ALA A 179 4.81 0.23 9.53
CA ALA A 179 4.99 1.66 9.79
C ALA A 179 3.92 2.20 10.77
N ARG A 180 2.65 1.80 10.62
CA ARG A 180 1.57 2.20 11.55
C ARG A 180 1.82 1.68 12.97
N VAL A 181 2.26 0.44 13.11
CA VAL A 181 2.64 -0.14 14.40
C VAL A 181 3.71 0.72 15.08
N ARG A 182 4.78 1.06 14.35
CA ARG A 182 5.86 1.92 14.87
C ARG A 182 5.34 3.30 15.28
N ASP A 183 4.53 3.93 14.43
CA ASP A 183 3.97 5.26 14.68
C ASP A 183 3.05 5.27 15.91
N LEU A 184 2.22 4.23 16.09
CA LEU A 184 1.35 4.05 17.25
C LEU A 184 2.17 4.00 18.55
N PHE A 185 3.20 3.15 18.58
CA PHE A 185 4.06 3.01 19.75
C PHE A 185 4.92 4.23 20.03
N GLU A 186 5.38 4.94 19.00
CA GLU A 186 6.10 6.21 19.18
C GLU A 186 5.20 7.29 19.81
N GLN A 187 3.94 7.36 19.39
CA GLN A 187 2.96 8.30 19.96
C GLN A 187 2.64 7.95 21.41
N ALA A 188 2.42 6.67 21.72
CA ALA A 188 2.18 6.21 23.09
C ALA A 188 3.36 6.52 24.03
N ARG A 189 4.60 6.28 23.56
CA ARG A 189 5.83 6.61 24.32
C ARG A 189 5.93 8.08 24.69
N LYS A 190 5.52 9.00 23.80
CA LYS A 190 5.61 10.45 24.04
C LYS A 190 4.76 10.89 25.23
N VAL A 191 3.63 10.23 25.47
CA VAL A 191 2.67 10.56 26.53
C VAL A 191 2.67 9.55 27.69
N ALA A 192 3.62 8.61 27.71
CA ALA A 192 3.73 7.60 28.76
C ALA A 192 3.79 8.22 30.17
N PRO A 193 3.12 7.63 31.19
CA PRO A 193 2.50 6.30 31.19
C PRO A 193 1.21 6.23 30.35
N ALA A 194 1.02 5.15 29.59
CA ALA A 194 -0.12 5.00 28.67
C ALA A 194 -0.50 3.53 28.43
N ILE A 195 -1.73 3.31 27.96
CA ILE A 195 -2.22 1.99 27.52
C ILE A 195 -2.42 1.99 26.00
N VAL A 196 -1.88 0.97 25.34
CA VAL A 196 -2.13 0.68 23.92
C VAL A 196 -3.01 -0.55 23.83
N PHE A 197 -4.22 -0.40 23.32
CA PHE A 197 -5.18 -1.47 23.10
C PHE A 197 -5.23 -1.88 21.63
N ILE A 198 -5.03 -3.18 21.36
CA ILE A 198 -5.15 -3.80 20.04
C ILE A 198 -6.32 -4.78 20.07
N ASP A 199 -7.45 -4.40 19.48
CA ASP A 199 -8.58 -5.33 19.31
C ASP A 199 -8.32 -6.28 18.13
N GLU A 200 -8.94 -7.45 18.11
CA GLU A 200 -8.79 -8.44 17.02
C GLU A 200 -7.32 -8.71 16.64
N ILE A 201 -6.46 -8.93 17.64
CA ILE A 201 -5.03 -9.18 17.41
C ILE A 201 -4.79 -10.40 16.53
N ASP A 202 -5.75 -11.33 16.41
CA ASP A 202 -5.70 -12.48 15.51
C ASP A 202 -5.76 -12.11 14.01
N ALA A 203 -6.03 -10.84 13.67
CA ALA A 203 -5.89 -10.35 12.30
C ALA A 203 -4.42 -10.32 11.84
N ILE A 204 -3.49 -9.96 12.72
CA ILE A 204 -2.04 -9.89 12.45
C ILE A 204 -1.24 -10.98 13.16
N GLY A 205 -1.78 -11.57 14.23
CA GLY A 205 -1.10 -12.53 15.09
C GLY A 205 -1.20 -13.98 14.64
N LYS A 206 -1.75 -14.28 13.46
CA LYS A 206 -1.88 -15.67 12.99
C LYS A 206 -0.53 -16.25 12.62
N SER A 207 -0.14 -17.35 13.27
CA SER A 207 1.02 -18.13 12.88
C SER A 207 0.81 -18.75 11.49
N ARG A 208 1.88 -18.88 10.71
CA ARG A 208 1.83 -19.64 9.44
C ARG A 208 1.47 -21.09 9.74
N ALA A 209 0.22 -21.48 9.53
CA ALA A 209 -0.09 -22.88 9.25
C ALA A 209 0.52 -23.23 7.88
N LEU A 210 1.39 -24.24 7.86
CA LEU A 210 2.01 -24.86 6.67
C LEU A 210 1.02 -24.95 5.49
N GLY A 211 1.03 -23.96 4.61
CA GLY A 211 -0.01 -23.81 3.60
C GLY A 211 0.47 -22.98 2.41
N LEU A 212 0.76 -23.70 1.32
CA LEU A 212 1.17 -23.27 -0.02
C LEU A 212 0.30 -22.13 -0.59
N THR A 213 0.51 -20.88 -0.17
CA THR A 213 -0.07 -19.70 -0.83
C THR A 213 1.00 -18.98 -1.62
N ILE A 214 1.00 -19.24 -2.93
CA ILE A 214 1.79 -18.53 -3.93
C ILE A 214 1.18 -17.11 -4.04
N GLY A 215 1.81 -16.11 -3.40
CA GLY A 215 1.43 -14.71 -3.52
C GLY A 215 1.75 -13.90 -2.27
N GLY A 216 2.56 -12.84 -2.41
CA GLY A 216 3.19 -12.04 -1.34
C GLY A 216 2.29 -11.27 -0.36
N ALA A 217 1.03 -11.67 -0.18
CA ALA A 217 0.17 -11.17 0.89
C ALA A 217 0.50 -11.77 2.27
N SER A 218 1.20 -12.90 2.31
CA SER A 218 1.67 -13.54 3.56
C SER A 218 2.83 -12.76 4.19
N ASP A 219 3.71 -12.18 3.37
CA ASP A 219 4.91 -11.48 3.82
C ASP A 219 4.60 -10.16 4.56
N GLU A 220 3.51 -9.49 4.20
CA GLU A 220 3.10 -8.23 4.82
C GLU A 220 2.66 -8.42 6.27
N ARG A 221 1.83 -9.45 6.53
CA ARG A 221 1.34 -9.75 7.89
C ARG A 221 2.48 -10.18 8.80
N GLU A 222 3.39 -11.01 8.29
CA GLU A 222 4.56 -11.45 9.05
C GLU A 222 5.48 -10.27 9.39
N GLN A 223 5.71 -9.36 8.43
CA GLN A 223 6.50 -8.16 8.68
C GLN A 223 5.87 -7.27 9.75
N THR A 224 4.56 -7.06 9.69
CA THR A 224 3.79 -6.29 10.68
C THR A 224 3.82 -6.95 12.06
N LEU A 225 3.64 -8.28 12.13
CA LEU A 225 3.74 -9.05 13.38
C LEU A 225 5.13 -8.95 14.01
N ASN A 226 6.19 -9.14 13.21
CA ASN A 226 7.56 -9.02 13.70
C ASN A 226 7.88 -7.61 14.21
N GLN A 227 7.34 -6.57 13.55
CA GLN A 227 7.47 -5.21 14.06
C GLN A 227 6.74 -5.04 15.40
N LEU A 228 5.53 -5.60 15.55
CA LEU A 228 4.81 -5.58 16.83
C LEU A 228 5.61 -6.26 17.94
N LEU A 229 6.16 -7.45 17.68
CA LEU A 229 7.02 -8.17 18.63
C LEU A 229 8.26 -7.35 19.01
N ALA A 230 8.92 -6.72 18.04
CA ALA A 230 10.07 -5.86 18.30
C ALA A 230 9.73 -4.64 19.17
N GLU A 231 8.54 -4.04 18.98
CA GLU A 231 8.07 -2.96 19.84
C GLU A 231 7.78 -3.48 21.26
N ILE A 232 7.08 -4.62 21.39
CA ILE A 232 6.80 -5.27 22.69
C ILE A 232 8.09 -5.50 23.49
N ASP A 233 9.14 -6.02 22.85
CA ASP A 233 10.42 -6.27 23.51
C ASP A 233 11.19 -4.98 23.86
N GLY A 234 11.05 -3.94 23.05
CA GLY A 234 11.67 -2.63 23.28
C GLY A 234 11.23 -1.94 24.58
N PHE A 235 10.01 -2.22 25.07
CA PHE A 235 9.46 -1.62 26.30
C PHE A 235 10.17 -2.08 27.59
N SER A 236 10.94 -3.16 27.53
CA SER A 236 11.57 -3.79 28.71
C SER A 236 12.65 -2.93 29.39
N SER A 237 13.02 -1.78 28.81
CA SER A 237 14.19 -0.99 29.22
C SER A 237 13.89 0.28 30.03
N ASP A 238 12.68 0.84 29.96
CA ASP A 238 12.33 2.08 30.66
C ASP A 238 11.19 1.87 31.67
N THR A 239 11.58 1.52 32.90
CA THR A 239 10.65 1.28 34.01
C THR A 239 9.97 2.55 34.52
N SER A 240 10.48 3.74 34.16
CA SER A 240 9.98 5.03 34.65
C SER A 240 8.82 5.58 33.81
N ARG A 241 8.70 5.14 32.56
CA ARG A 241 7.68 5.60 31.60
C ARG A 241 6.97 4.40 30.95
N PRO A 242 6.19 3.64 31.73
CA PRO A 242 5.63 2.39 31.25
C PRO A 242 4.56 2.60 30.18
N VAL A 243 4.64 1.81 29.11
CA VAL A 243 3.55 1.64 28.15
C VAL A 243 3.10 0.20 28.24
N ILE A 244 1.83 -0.01 28.58
CA ILE A 244 1.25 -1.34 28.73
C ILE A 244 0.41 -1.67 27.51
N ILE A 245 0.63 -2.88 26.97
CA ILE A 245 -0.09 -3.36 25.80
C ILE A 245 -1.24 -4.23 26.27
N MET A 246 -2.46 -3.86 25.91
CA MET A 246 -3.63 -4.71 26.09
C MET A 246 -4.06 -5.20 24.71
N ALA A 247 -4.31 -6.49 24.56
CA ALA A 247 -4.78 -7.06 23.31
C ALA A 247 -6.05 -7.86 23.54
N ALA A 248 -6.94 -7.92 22.56
CA ALA A 248 -8.14 -8.74 22.63
C ALA A 248 -8.21 -9.71 21.46
N THR A 249 -8.66 -10.94 21.74
CA THR A 249 -8.96 -11.94 20.71
C THR A 249 -10.17 -12.78 21.09
N ASN A 250 -10.89 -13.25 20.08
CA ASN A 250 -11.90 -14.29 20.22
C ASN A 250 -11.34 -15.69 19.92
N ARG A 251 -10.10 -15.77 19.43
CA ARG A 251 -9.45 -16.98 18.88
C ARG A 251 -8.01 -17.09 19.38
N PRO A 252 -7.79 -17.44 20.66
CA PRO A 252 -6.44 -17.57 21.19
C PRO A 252 -5.64 -18.70 20.51
N GLU A 253 -6.32 -19.72 20.00
CA GLU A 253 -5.72 -20.94 19.43
C GLU A 253 -5.00 -20.71 18.10
N VAL A 254 -5.28 -19.62 17.40
CA VAL A 254 -4.64 -19.29 16.11
C VAL A 254 -3.47 -18.33 16.26
N LEU A 255 -3.24 -17.80 17.46
CA LEU A 255 -2.18 -16.83 17.71
C LEU A 255 -0.79 -17.48 17.66
N ASP A 256 0.17 -16.70 17.19
CA ASP A 256 1.57 -17.07 17.23
C ASP A 256 2.03 -17.22 18.69
N PRO A 257 2.65 -18.35 19.06
CA PRO A 257 3.18 -18.56 20.41
C PRO A 257 4.15 -17.46 20.87
N ALA A 258 4.83 -16.77 19.94
CA ALA A 258 5.71 -15.65 20.27
C ALA A 258 4.98 -14.47 20.91
N LEU A 259 3.69 -14.27 20.62
CA LEU A 259 2.87 -13.23 21.27
C LEU A 259 2.46 -13.59 22.70
N LEU A 260 2.52 -14.87 23.07
CA LEU A 260 2.09 -15.39 24.37
C LEU A 260 3.26 -15.59 25.35
N ARG A 261 4.49 -15.24 24.94
CA ARG A 261 5.73 -15.48 25.67
C ARG A 261 6.13 -14.28 26.54
#